data_AF-A0A6G3TDN2-F1
#
_entry.id   AF-A0A6G3TDN2-F1
#
_cell.length_a   1.000
_cell.length_b   1.000
_cell.length_c   1.000
_cell.angle_alpha   90.00
_cell.angle_beta   90.00
_cell.angle_gamma   90.00
#
_symmetry.space_group_name_H-M   'P 1'
#
loop_
_entity.id
_entity.type
_entity.pdbx_description
1 polymer ?
#
loop_
_entity_poly.entity_id
_entity_poly.type
_entity_poly.pdbx_seq_one_letter_code
_entity_poly.pdbx_strand_id
1 'polypeptide(L)'
;MAQVRPMRADARRNRERLLAVAAEAFAEHGEGASLDDIARRAGVGVGTLYRHFPTRQALLEAAYLERLEAIAARADVIAADRPPGAALMAWLDELA
;
A
#
# COMPACT_ATOMS: atom_id res chain seq x y z
N MET A 1 -10.18 -15.32 28.53
CA MET A 1 -10.23 -13.83 28.48
C MET A 1 -10.29 -13.42 27.02
N ALA A 2 -11.44 -12.96 26.53
CA ALA A 2 -11.56 -12.46 25.17
C ALA A 2 -10.96 -11.04 25.13
N GLN A 3 -9.77 -10.92 24.53
CA GLN A 3 -9.10 -9.63 24.41
C GLN A 3 -9.86 -8.81 23.35
N VAL A 4 -10.66 -7.84 23.79
CA VAL A 4 -11.33 -6.88 22.90
C VAL A 4 -10.22 -6.05 22.25
N ARG A 5 -9.79 -6.43 21.05
CA ARG A 5 -8.88 -5.61 20.26
C ARG A 5 -9.55 -4.25 20.05
N PRO A 6 -8.86 -3.13 20.34
CA PRO A 6 -9.47 -1.82 20.18
C PRO A 6 -9.80 -1.59 18.71
N MET A 7 -11.06 -1.24 18.42
CA MET A 7 -11.59 -1.05 17.05
C MET A 7 -10.72 -0.13 16.18
N ARG A 8 -10.00 0.84 16.79
CA ARG A 8 -9.06 1.74 16.09
C ARG A 8 -7.86 0.99 15.50
N ALA A 9 -7.36 -0.02 16.21
CA ALA A 9 -6.24 -0.84 15.72
C ALA A 9 -6.68 -1.76 14.58
N ASP A 10 -7.92 -2.27 14.60
CA ASP A 10 -8.49 -3.02 13.48
C ASP A 10 -8.73 -2.13 12.26
N ALA A 11 -9.28 -0.92 12.45
CA ALA A 11 -9.46 0.05 11.38
C ALA A 11 -8.12 0.42 10.70
N ARG A 12 -7.05 0.59 11.49
CA ARG A 12 -5.71 0.84 10.95
C ARG A 12 -5.18 -0.36 10.14
N ARG A 13 -5.27 -1.58 10.68
CA ARG A 13 -4.87 -2.80 9.96
C ARG A 13 -5.68 -3.04 8.69
N ASN A 14 -6.96 -2.68 8.68
CA ASN A 14 -7.81 -2.77 7.50
C ASN A 14 -7.34 -1.78 6.43
N ARG A 15 -7.03 -0.54 6.84
CA ARG A 15 -6.46 0.47 5.94
C ARG A 15 -5.13 0.01 5.34
N GLU A 16 -4.20 -0.45 6.17
CA GLU A 16 -2.89 -0.97 5.73
C GLU A 16 -3.04 -2.11 4.71
N ARG A 17 -3.93 -3.08 4.98
CA ARG A 17 -4.22 -4.18 4.03
C ARG A 17 -4.84 -3.71 2.73
N LEU A 18 -5.77 -2.75 2.79
CA LEU A 18 -6.37 -2.15 1.59
C LEU A 18 -5.31 -1.48 0.72
N LEU A 19 -4.38 -0.73 1.32
CA LEU A 19 -3.33 -0.03 0.58
C LEU A 19 -2.35 -0.97 -0.09
N ALA A 20 -1.90 -2.02 0.61
CA ALA A 20 -0.99 -3.02 0.03
C ALA A 20 -1.62 -3.70 -1.19
N VAL A 21 -2.86 -4.18 -1.06
CA VAL A 21 -3.57 -4.86 -2.15
C VAL A 21 -3.91 -3.89 -3.29
N ALA A 22 -4.29 -2.65 -2.97
CA ALA A 22 -4.59 -1.65 -3.98
C ALA A 22 -3.34 -1.27 -4.80
N ALA A 23 -2.18 -1.12 -4.15
CA ALA A 23 -0.93 -0.82 -4.84
C ALA A 23 -0.58 -1.92 -5.86
N GLU A 24 -0.71 -3.19 -5.48
CA GLU A 24 -0.53 -4.33 -6.38
C GLU A 24 -1.53 -4.29 -7.54
N ALA A 25 -2.83 -4.17 -7.24
CA ALA A 25 -3.87 -4.20 -8.26
C ALA A 25 -3.77 -3.04 -9.27
N PHE A 26 -3.40 -1.84 -8.81
CA PHE A 26 -3.19 -0.70 -9.70
C PHE A 26 -1.92 -0.85 -10.54
N ALA A 27 -0.84 -1.44 -10.01
CA ALA A 27 0.35 -1.76 -10.78
C ALA A 27 0.06 -2.81 -11.88
N GLU A 28 -0.76 -3.81 -11.58
CA GLU A 28 -1.11 -4.90 -12.51
C GLU A 28 -2.12 -4.48 -13.57
N HIS A 29 -3.12 -3.67 -13.20
CA HIS A 29 -4.31 -3.43 -14.03
C HIS A 29 -4.62 -1.97 -14.32
N GLY A 30 -3.86 -1.02 -13.76
CA GLY A 30 -4.09 0.41 -13.93
C GLY A 30 -5.54 0.81 -13.63
N GLU A 31 -6.16 1.56 -14.55
CA GLU A 31 -7.56 1.98 -14.43
C GLU A 31 -8.56 0.81 -14.38
N GLY A 32 -8.18 -0.36 -14.92
CA GLY A 32 -8.99 -1.58 -14.93
C GLY A 32 -9.10 -2.28 -13.58
N ALA A 33 -8.35 -1.87 -12.56
CA ALA A 33 -8.39 -2.48 -11.23
C ALA A 33 -9.80 -2.37 -10.60
N SER A 34 -10.36 -3.49 -10.14
CA SER A 34 -11.68 -3.54 -9.51
C SER A 34 -11.60 -3.23 -8.02
N LEU A 35 -12.37 -2.23 -7.55
CA LEU A 35 -12.43 -1.89 -6.12
C LEU A 35 -13.05 -3.00 -5.27
N ASP A 36 -14.02 -3.72 -5.83
CA ASP A 36 -14.64 -4.88 -5.16
C ASP A 36 -13.62 -6.02 -5.01
N ASP A 37 -12.80 -6.24 -6.03
CA ASP A 37 -11.75 -7.25 -5.99
C ASP A 37 -10.65 -6.89 -4.98
N ILE A 38 -10.25 -5.62 -4.94
CA ILE A 38 -9.31 -5.09 -3.95
C ILE A 38 -9.85 -5.30 -2.54
N ALA A 39 -11.10 -4.92 -2.28
CA ALA A 39 -11.73 -5.10 -0.96
C ALA A 39 -11.74 -6.60 -0.56
N ARG A 40 -12.14 -7.46 -1.49
CA ARG A 40 -12.18 -8.92 -1.32
C ARG A 40 -10.79 -9.50 -1.02
N ARG A 41 -9.78 -9.17 -1.82
CA ARG A 41 -8.37 -9.60 -1.63
C ARG A 41 -7.81 -9.10 -0.28
N ALA A 42 -8.16 -7.90 0.15
CA ALA A 42 -7.76 -7.34 1.44
C ALA A 42 -8.54 -7.93 2.64
N GLY A 43 -9.57 -8.74 2.39
CA GLY A 43 -10.42 -9.34 3.42
C GLY A 43 -11.27 -8.31 4.15
N VAL A 44 -11.70 -7.25 3.46
CA VAL A 44 -12.52 -6.16 4.00
C VAL A 44 -13.77 -5.95 3.15
N GLY A 45 -14.87 -5.55 3.78
CA GLY A 45 -16.10 -5.26 3.02
C GLY A 45 -15.94 -4.00 2.16
N VAL A 46 -16.59 -3.96 0.99
CA VAL A 46 -16.56 -2.79 0.09
C VAL A 46 -17.05 -1.51 0.78
N GLY A 47 -18.04 -1.61 1.67
CA GLY A 47 -18.49 -0.46 2.47
C GLY A 47 -17.42 0.07 3.43
N THR A 48 -16.52 -0.79 3.92
CA THR A 48 -15.36 -0.37 4.73
C THR A 48 -14.30 0.30 3.86
N LEU A 49 -14.08 -0.20 2.63
CA LEU A 49 -13.22 0.46 1.65
C LEU A 49 -13.71 1.90 1.41
N TYR A 50 -14.98 2.09 1.04
CA TYR A 50 -15.52 3.43 0.76
C TYR A 50 -15.53 4.35 1.98
N ARG A 51 -15.62 3.81 3.21
CA ARG A 51 -15.47 4.61 4.44
C ARG A 51 -14.04 5.13 4.63
N HIS A 52 -13.02 4.37 4.23
CA HIS A 52 -11.63 4.81 4.30
C HIS A 52 -11.22 5.65 3.09
N PHE A 53 -11.75 5.32 1.91
CA PHE A 53 -11.38 5.88 0.63
C PHE A 53 -12.67 6.17 -0.16
N PRO A 54 -13.26 7.37 0.01
CA PRO A 54 -14.56 7.70 -0.59
C PRO A 54 -14.58 7.63 -2.12
N THR A 55 -13.42 7.74 -2.76
CA THR A 55 -13.27 7.69 -4.23
C THR A 55 -12.15 6.74 -4.63
N ARG A 56 -12.21 6.24 -5.87
CA ARG A 56 -11.09 5.51 -6.51
C ARG A 56 -9.80 6.31 -6.42
N GLN A 57 -9.88 7.61 -6.72
CA GLN A 57 -8.75 8.53 -6.69
C GLN A 57 -8.12 8.62 -5.29
N ALA A 58 -8.93 8.70 -4.23
CA ALA A 58 -8.43 8.72 -2.86
C ALA A 58 -7.71 7.42 -2.47
N LEU A 59 -8.18 6.26 -2.95
CA LEU A 59 -7.48 5.00 -2.76
C LEU A 59 -6.17 4.95 -3.56
N LEU A 60 -6.20 5.41 -4.81
CA LEU A 60 -5.05 5.46 -5.70
C LEU A 60 -3.94 6.31 -5.11
N GLU A 61 -4.24 7.56 -4.75
CA GLU A 61 -3.29 8.50 -4.14
C GLU A 61 -2.68 7.93 -2.86
N ALA A 62 -3.50 7.37 -1.98
CA ALA A 62 -3.01 6.79 -0.74
C ALA A 62 -2.14 5.55 -0.97
N ALA A 63 -2.47 4.70 -1.95
CA ALA A 63 -1.68 3.52 -2.29
C ALA A 63 -0.34 3.91 -2.93
N TYR A 64 -0.33 4.94 -3.78
CA TYR A 64 0.90 5.49 -4.35
C TYR A 64 1.81 6.09 -3.28
N LEU A 65 1.26 6.89 -2.36
CA LEU A 65 2.04 7.47 -1.27
C LEU A 65 2.68 6.40 -0.38
N GLU A 66 1.91 5.38 0.01
CA GLU A 66 2.42 4.27 0.82
C GLU A 66 3.55 3.51 0.09
N ARG A 67 3.42 3.30 -1.23
CA ARG A 67 4.46 2.68 -2.05
C ARG A 67 5.73 3.53 -2.09
N LEU A 68 5.60 4.84 -2.30
CA LEU A 68 6.74 5.77 -2.31
C LEU A 68 7.43 5.82 -0.93
N GLU A 69 6.67 5.83 0.15
CA GLU A 69 7.21 5.77 1.52
C GLU A 69 7.98 4.47 1.76
N ALA A 70 7.46 3.33 1.29
CA ALA A 70 8.14 2.04 1.39
C ALA A 70 9.46 1.99 0.61
N ILE A 71 9.49 2.56 -0.60
CA ILE A 71 10.71 2.69 -1.41
C ILE A 71 11.70 3.65 -0.73
N ALA A 72 11.24 4.79 -0.23
CA ALA A 72 12.07 5.75 0.49
C ALA A 72 12.70 5.13 1.75
N ALA A 73 11.94 4.35 2.51
CA ALA A 73 12.44 3.67 3.72
C ALA A 73 13.54 2.63 3.43
N ARG A 74 13.64 2.12 2.20
CA ARG A 74 14.69 1.19 1.79
C ARG A 74 15.99 1.87 1.36
N ALA A 75 15.99 3.18 1.13
CA ALA A 75 17.15 3.91 0.60
C ALA A 75 18.41 3.67 1.45
N ASP A 76 18.32 3.83 2.77
CA ASP A 76 19.46 3.65 3.69
C ASP A 76 19.94 2.20 3.71
N VAL A 77 19.01 1.24 3.66
CA VAL A 77 19.34 -0.20 3.62
C VAL A 77 20.09 -0.55 2.34
N ILE A 78 19.66 -0.01 1.19
CA ILE A 78 20.32 -0.26 -0.09
C ILE A 78 21.71 0.39 -0.13
N ALA A 79 21.83 1.59 0.45
CA ALA A 79 23.06 2.36 0.50
C ALA A 79 24.13 1.76 1.42
N ALA A 80 23.73 1.01 2.46
CA ALA A 80 24.65 0.48 3.46
C ALA A 80 25.79 -0.37 2.89
N ASP A 81 25.50 -1.17 1.86
CA ASP A 81 26.44 -2.18 1.32
C ASP A 81 26.84 -1.93 -0.15
N ARG A 82 26.63 -0.71 -0.67
CA ARG A 82 26.86 -0.40 -2.10
C ARG A 82 27.63 0.92 -2.29
N PRO A 83 28.49 1.02 -3.32
CA PRO A 83 29.01 2.30 -3.78
C PRO A 83 27.86 3.26 -4.16
N PRO A 84 28.00 4.58 -3.95
CA PRO A 84 26.87 5.53 -4.10
C PRO A 84 26.13 5.45 -5.43
N GLY A 85 26.85 5.35 -6.55
CA GLY A 85 26.23 5.22 -7.88
C GLY A 85 25.46 3.91 -8.05
N ALA A 86 25.99 2.80 -7.54
CA ALA A 86 25.32 1.50 -7.58
C ALA A 86 24.11 1.45 -6.63
N ALA A 87 24.19 2.12 -5.47
CA ALA A 87 23.07 2.26 -4.54
C ALA A 87 21.91 3.06 -5.16
N LEU A 88 22.22 4.19 -5.81
CA LEU A 88 21.22 5.01 -6.49
C LEU A 88 20.52 4.23 -7.60
N MET A 89 21.27 3.54 -8.46
CA MET A 89 20.67 2.73 -9.53
C MET A 89 19.77 1.62 -8.97
N ALA A 90 20.26 0.89 -7.95
CA ALA A 90 19.46 -0.17 -7.31
C ALA A 90 18.19 0.36 -6.62
N TRP A 91 18.23 1.57 -6.07
CA TRP A 91 17.04 2.22 -5.50
C TRP A 91 16.07 2.70 -6.59
N LEU A 92 16.58 3.26 -7.69
CA LEU A 92 15.76 3.66 -8.84
C LEU A 92 15.06 2.47 -9.50
N ASP A 93 15.71 1.29 -9.52
CA ASP A 93 15.08 0.05 -10.02
C ASP A 93 13.86 -0.38 -9.18
N GLU A 94 13.69 0.10 -7.95
CA GLU A 94 12.48 -0.17 -7.13
C GLU A 94 11.28 0.74 -7.48
N LEU A 95 11.53 1.83 -8.21
CA LEU A 95 10.50 2.73 -8.74
C LEU A 95 9.88 2.19 -10.04
N ALA A 96 10.56 1.28 -10.73
CA ALA A 96 10.12 0.64 -11.97
C ALA A 96 9.13 -0.50 -11.70
#